data_AF-A0A1Q8YD91-F1
#
_entry.id   AF-A0A1Q8YD91-F1
#
_cell.length_a   1.000
_cell.length_b   1.000
_cell.length_c   1.000
_cell.angle_alpha   90.00
_cell.angle_beta   90.00
_cell.angle_gamma   90.00
#
_symmetry.space_group_name_H-M   'P 1'
#
loop_
_entity.id
_entity.type
_entity.pdbx_description
1 polymer ?
#
loop_
_entity_poly.entity_id
_entity_poly.type
_entity_poly.pdbx_seq_one_letter_code
_entity_poly.pdbx_strand_id
1 'polypeptide(L)'
;MQTETLYKSPGPASFAVTDERLVLLEEVDFKWLMTGQGWWVDTERLHTDTGYASHLLHLVTQNPSAALRNCAARLQARLELG
;
A
#
# COMPACT_ATOMS: atom_id res chain seq x y z
N MET A 1 -30.72 -30.75 16.86
CA MET A 1 -29.58 -31.08 15.97
C MET A 1 -28.93 -29.78 15.57
N GLN A 2 -27.75 -29.48 16.12
CA GLN A 2 -26.95 -28.33 15.73
C GLN A 2 -26.03 -28.78 14.60
N THR A 3 -26.09 -28.11 13.46
CA THR A 3 -25.15 -28.33 12.35
C THR A 3 -23.92 -27.47 12.60
N GLU A 4 -22.87 -28.08 13.13
CA GLU A 4 -21.53 -27.50 13.20
C GLU A 4 -21.05 -27.22 11.78
N THR A 5 -21.00 -25.93 11.43
CA THR A 5 -20.30 -25.42 10.27
C THR A 5 -18.81 -25.66 10.48
N LEU A 6 -18.32 -26.74 9.87
CA LEU A 6 -16.92 -27.10 9.76
C LEU A 6 -16.11 -25.91 9.22
N TYR A 7 -15.38 -25.23 10.11
CA TYR A 7 -14.41 -24.20 9.75
C TYR A 7 -13.27 -24.90 8.98
N LYS A 8 -13.37 -24.87 7.66
CA LYS A 8 -12.33 -25.33 6.73
C LYS A 8 -11.09 -24.48 7.00
N SER A 9 -10.10 -25.07 7.65
CA SER A 9 -8.79 -24.46 7.89
C SER A 9 -8.30 -23.79 6.61
N PRO A 10 -7.94 -22.50 6.64
CA PRO A 10 -7.40 -21.88 5.45
C PRO A 10 -6.02 -22.50 5.22
N GLY A 11 -5.86 -23.15 4.07
CA GLY A 11 -4.54 -23.59 3.60
C GLY A 11 -3.59 -22.39 3.40
N PRO A 12 -2.37 -22.60 2.89
CA PRO A 12 -1.34 -21.56 2.78
C PRO A 12 -1.74 -20.29 2.00
N ALA A 13 -2.91 -20.28 1.34
CA ALA A 13 -3.54 -19.09 0.77
C ALA A 13 -4.00 -18.02 1.80
N SER A 14 -4.05 -18.34 3.10
CA SER A 14 -4.51 -17.39 4.14
C SER A 14 -3.61 -16.17 4.31
N PHE A 15 -2.32 -16.31 4.00
CA PHE A 15 -1.33 -15.26 4.21
C PHE A 15 -1.29 -14.27 3.05
N ALA A 16 -1.42 -14.76 1.80
CA ALA A 16 -1.41 -13.91 0.59
C ALA A 16 -2.59 -12.93 0.51
N VAL A 17 -3.80 -13.38 0.90
CA VAL A 17 -5.00 -12.51 0.93
C VAL A 17 -4.90 -11.38 1.94
N THR A 18 -4.15 -11.62 3.02
CA THR A 18 -3.90 -10.57 4.02
C THR A 18 -2.89 -9.57 3.47
N ASP A 19 -1.85 -10.05 2.77
CA ASP A 19 -0.81 -9.19 2.22
C ASP A 19 -1.34 -8.24 1.13
N GLU A 20 -2.14 -8.74 0.17
CA GLU A 20 -2.72 -7.90 -0.89
C GLU A 20 -3.65 -6.81 -0.34
N ARG A 21 -4.41 -7.11 0.72
CA ARG A 21 -5.27 -6.11 1.38
C ARG A 21 -4.45 -5.06 2.11
N LEU A 22 -3.35 -5.45 2.74
CA LEU A 22 -2.46 -4.51 3.42
C LEU A 22 -1.77 -3.58 2.43
N VAL A 23 -1.29 -4.11 1.29
CA VAL A 23 -0.74 -3.31 0.18
C VAL A 23 -1.77 -2.30 -0.31
N LEU A 24 -3.00 -2.74 -0.58
CA LEU A 24 -4.07 -1.86 -1.05
C LEU A 24 -4.41 -0.75 -0.03
N LEU A 25 -4.45 -1.09 1.27
CA LEU A 25 -4.70 -0.10 2.32
C LEU A 25 -3.57 0.93 2.41
N GLU A 26 -2.32 0.50 2.31
CA GLU A 26 -1.16 1.40 2.30
C GLU A 26 -1.15 2.33 1.08
N GLU A 27 -1.54 1.84 -0.10
CA GLU A 27 -1.72 2.66 -1.30
C GLU A 27 -2.83 3.69 -1.15
N VAL A 28 -3.98 3.28 -0.60
CA VAL A 28 -5.11 4.16 -0.35
C VAL A 28 -4.72 5.23 0.68
N ASP A 29 -4.09 4.85 1.79
CA ASP A 29 -3.59 5.79 2.79
C ASP A 29 -2.59 6.79 2.17
N PHE A 30 -1.63 6.29 1.38
CA PHE A 30 -0.66 7.13 0.70
C PHE A 30 -1.34 8.13 -0.25
N LYS A 31 -2.30 7.65 -1.06
CA LYS A 31 -3.06 8.49 -1.98
C LYS A 31 -3.88 9.55 -1.25
N TRP A 32 -4.54 9.21 -0.14
CA TRP A 32 -5.30 10.16 0.65
C TRP A 32 -4.41 11.22 1.28
N LEU A 33 -3.27 10.81 1.84
CA LEU A 33 -2.30 11.73 2.42
C LEU A 33 -1.73 12.68 1.36
N MET A 34 -1.39 12.19 0.17
CA MET A 34 -0.94 13.01 -0.96
C MET A 34 -2.03 13.97 -1.45
N THR A 35 -3.28 13.50 -1.53
CA THR A 35 -4.43 14.34 -1.90
C THR A 35 -4.63 15.46 -0.88
N GLY A 36 -4.45 15.17 0.42
CA GLY A 36 -4.46 16.19 1.48
C GLY A 36 -3.34 17.23 1.38
N GLN A 37 -2.25 16.91 0.66
CA GLN A 37 -1.17 17.84 0.31
C GLN A 37 -1.40 18.55 -1.04
N GLY A 38 -2.50 18.26 -1.75
CA GLY A 38 -2.83 18.81 -3.06
C GLY A 38 -2.24 18.03 -4.25
N TRP A 39 -1.70 16.83 -4.02
CA TRP A 39 -1.09 15.99 -5.06
C TRP A 39 -2.01 14.82 -5.42
N TRP A 40 -2.23 14.61 -6.72
CA TRP A 40 -2.99 13.46 -7.21
C TRP A 40 -2.05 12.30 -7.55
N VAL A 41 -2.25 11.15 -6.92
CA VAL A 41 -1.47 9.93 -7.20
C VAL A 41 -2.23 9.05 -8.19
N ASP A 42 -1.55 8.74 -9.29
CA ASP A 42 -1.97 7.75 -10.26
C ASP A 42 -1.44 6.37 -9.83
N THR A 43 -2.35 5.52 -9.35
CA THR A 43 -2.01 4.19 -8.83
C THR A 43 -1.56 3.25 -9.94
N GLU A 44 -2.08 3.37 -11.16
CA GLU A 44 -1.67 2.51 -12.27
C GLU A 44 -0.21 2.78 -12.65
N ARG A 45 0.17 4.07 -12.71
CA ARG A 45 1.56 4.48 -12.93
C ARG A 45 2.46 4.19 -11.73
N LEU A 46 1.93 4.21 -10.51
CA LEU A 46 2.70 3.84 -9.32
C LEU A 46 3.22 2.39 -9.37
N HIS A 47 2.42 1.47 -9.92
CA HIS A 47 2.80 0.06 -10.10
C HIS A 47 3.62 -0.20 -11.36
N THR A 48 3.35 0.53 -12.44
CA THR A 48 3.93 0.23 -13.77
C THR A 48 5.18 1.06 -14.07
N ASP A 49 5.31 2.24 -13.47
CA ASP A 49 6.36 3.23 -13.76
C ASP A 49 7.21 3.48 -12.50
N THR A 50 8.31 2.73 -12.40
CA THR A 50 9.34 2.84 -11.36
C THR A 50 9.88 4.28 -11.20
N GLY A 51 9.95 5.05 -12.30
CA GLY A 51 10.41 6.44 -12.29
C GLY A 51 9.38 7.38 -11.66
N TYR A 52 8.10 7.17 -11.97
CA TYR A 52 7.00 7.88 -11.33
C TYR A 52 6.93 7.60 -9.82
N ALA A 53 7.06 6.33 -9.41
CA ALA A 53 7.11 5.95 -8.01
C ALA A 53 8.30 6.60 -7.28
N SER A 54 9.49 6.54 -7.86
CA SER A 54 10.69 7.17 -7.29
C SER A 54 10.57 8.68 -7.15
N HIS A 55 9.97 9.36 -8.12
CA HIS A 55 9.69 10.80 -8.04
C HIS A 55 8.76 11.11 -6.86
N LEU A 56 7.64 10.40 -6.75
CA LEU A 56 6.70 10.60 -5.65
C LEU A 56 7.35 10.39 -4.28
N LEU A 57 8.16 9.34 -4.13
CA LEU A 57 8.90 9.07 -2.90
C LEU A 57 9.91 10.19 -2.56
N HIS A 58 10.60 10.72 -3.57
CA HIS A 58 11.49 11.86 -3.39
C HIS A 58 10.74 13.10 -2.91
N LEU A 59 9.57 13.38 -3.49
CA LEU A 59 8.73 14.51 -3.15
C LEU A 59 8.18 14.41 -1.72
N VAL A 60 7.82 13.21 -1.29
CA VAL A 60 7.38 12.92 0.08
C VAL A 60 8.50 13.10 1.09
N THR A 61 9.74 12.76 0.73
CA THR A 61 10.90 12.90 1.63
C THR A 61 11.14 14.35 2.03
N GLN A 62 10.86 15.30 1.13
CA GLN A 62 10.95 16.75 1.38
C GLN A 62 9.75 17.31 2.15
N ASN A 63 8.67 16.53 2.32
CA ASN A 63 7.45 16.98 2.97
C ASN A 63 7.58 16.89 4.51
N PRO A 64 7.11 17.90 5.27
CA PRO A 64 7.22 17.90 6.74
C PRO A 64 6.39 16.81 7.42
N SER A 65 5.41 16.22 6.74
CA SER A 65 4.51 15.21 7.31
C SER A 65 5.23 13.88 7.56
N ALA A 66 5.50 13.59 8.84
CA ALA A 66 6.08 12.31 9.26
C ALA A 66 5.18 11.11 8.92
N ALA A 67 3.85 11.29 8.96
CA ALA A 67 2.90 10.25 8.59
C ALA A 67 3.04 9.84 7.11
N LEU A 68 3.18 10.84 6.23
CA LEU A 68 3.36 10.62 4.79
C LEU A 68 4.69 9.93 4.50
N ARG A 69 5.78 10.36 5.16
CA ARG A 69 7.11 9.71 5.03
C ARG A 69 7.09 8.25 5.48
N ASN A 70 6.45 7.95 6.60
CA ASN A 70 6.32 6.57 7.08
C ASN A 70 5.47 5.70 6.15
N CYS A 71 4.40 6.28 5.58
CA CYS A 71 3.56 5.57 4.60
C CYS A 71 4.32 5.26 3.31
N ALA A 72 5.06 6.25 2.78
CA ALA A 72 5.91 6.10 1.61
C ALA A 72 6.98 5.01 1.80
N ALA A 73 7.64 4.96 2.97
CA ALA A 73 8.66 3.96 3.25
C ALA A 73 8.08 2.52 3.28
N ARG A 74 6.88 2.33 3.85
CA ARG A 74 6.20 1.02 3.83
C ARG A 74 5.81 0.61 2.42
N LEU A 75 5.24 1.55 1.66
CA LEU A 75 4.84 1.32 0.29
C LEU A 75 6.03 0.96 -0.61
N GLN A 76 7.16 1.66 -0.46
CA GLN A 76 8.40 1.35 -1.17
C GLN A 76 8.91 -0.06 -0.87
N ALA A 77 8.86 -0.48 0.40
CA ALA A 77 9.29 -1.81 0.81
C ALA A 77 8.40 -2.93 0.20
N ARG A 78 7.13 -2.65 -0.08
CA ARG A 78 6.17 -3.60 -0.65
C ARG A 78 6.14 -3.62 -2.17
N LEU A 79 6.44 -2.50 -2.82
CA LEU A 79 6.50 -2.40 -4.28
C LEU A 79 7.79 -3.03 -4.87
N GLU A 80 8.68 -3.59 -4.05
CA GLU A 80 9.98 -4.14 -4.48
C GLU A 80 10.73 -3.21 -5.45
N LEU A 81 10.69 -1.90 -5.16
CA LEU A 81 11.55 -0.90 -5.80
C LEU A 81 13.00 -1.10 -5.30
N GLY A 82 13.60 -2.19 -5.75
CA GLY A 82 15.01 -2.56 -5.60
C GLY A 82 15.82 -2.23 -6.85
#